data_AF-H1M008-F1
#
_entry.id   AF-H1M008-F1
#
_cell.length_a   1.000
_cell.length_b   1.000
_cell.length_c   1.000
_cell.angle_alpha   90.00
_cell.angle_beta   90.00
_cell.angle_gamma   90.00
#
_symmetry.space_group_name_H-M   'P 1'
#
loop_
_entity.id
_entity.type
_entity.pdbx_description
1 polymer ?
#
loop_
_entity_poly.entity_id
_entity_poly.type
_entity_poly.pdbx_seq_one_letter_code
_entity_poly.pdbx_strand_id
1 'polypeptide(L)'
;MKLIKSFIIKQNFKNCSLIYDIIKENIGGCFMDRFKKVYRQGVLEKLEVWVDTETGVNYLFKANGYGGMTALLDKDGKPVITHNIKEDL
;
A
#
# COMPACT_ATOMS: atom_id res chain seq x y z
N MET A 1 -20.73 -11.64 -32.23
CA MET A 1 -19.84 -11.72 -31.04
C MET A 1 -19.25 -10.35 -30.62
N LYS A 2 -20.02 -9.26 -30.65
CA LYS A 2 -19.61 -7.93 -30.08
C LYS A 2 -20.49 -7.52 -28.90
N LEU A 3 -21.75 -7.98 -28.88
CA LEU A 3 -22.71 -7.68 -27.82
C LEU A 3 -22.40 -8.39 -26.48
N ILE A 4 -21.87 -9.63 -26.53
CA ILE A 4 -21.53 -10.40 -25.32
C ILE A 4 -20.33 -9.78 -24.58
N LYS A 5 -19.33 -9.26 -25.31
CA LYS A 5 -18.20 -8.54 -24.70
C LYS A 5 -18.67 -7.27 -23.97
N SER A 6 -19.63 -6.54 -24.53
CA SER A 6 -20.18 -5.34 -23.89
C SER A 6 -21.02 -5.66 -22.64
N PHE A 7 -21.72 -6.80 -22.63
CA PHE A 7 -22.50 -7.25 -21.47
C PHE A 7 -21.63 -7.71 -20.29
N ILE A 8 -20.53 -8.41 -20.56
CA ILE A 8 -19.54 -8.82 -19.53
C ILE A 8 -18.88 -7.59 -18.90
N ILE A 9 -18.61 -6.54 -19.68
CA ILE A 9 -18.02 -5.30 -19.16
C ILE A 9 -19.02 -4.54 -18.26
N LYS A 10 -20.32 -4.52 -18.61
CA LYS A 10 -21.34 -3.81 -17.81
C LYS A 10 -21.66 -4.48 -16.47
N GLN A 11 -21.63 -5.81 -16.39
CA GLN A 11 -21.93 -6.52 -15.13
C GLN A 11 -20.80 -6.44 -14.10
N ASN A 12 -19.56 -6.15 -14.53
CA ASN A 12 -18.41 -5.99 -13.64
C ASN A 12 -18.24 -4.58 -13.05
N PHE A 13 -19.02 -3.58 -13.52
CA PHE A 13 -18.96 -2.21 -12.98
C PHE A 13 -19.52 -2.06 -11.55
N LYS A 14 -20.05 -3.13 -10.95
CA LYS A 14 -20.59 -3.11 -9.59
C LYS A 14 -19.55 -3.41 -8.49
N ASN A 15 -18.32 -3.76 -8.84
CA ASN A 15 -17.25 -3.99 -7.86
C ASN A 15 -16.06 -3.08 -8.20
N CYS A 16 -16.00 -1.91 -7.54
CA CYS A 16 -14.90 -0.94 -7.69
C CYS A 16 -13.50 -1.56 -7.48
N SER A 17 -13.36 -2.72 -6.84
CA SER A 17 -12.07 -3.40 -6.65
C SER A 17 -11.41 -3.85 -7.97
N LEU A 18 -12.16 -4.41 -8.91
CA LEU A 18 -11.59 -5.08 -10.09
C LEU A 18 -11.08 -4.12 -11.17
N ILE A 19 -11.63 -2.90 -11.25
CA ILE A 19 -11.19 -1.90 -12.23
C ILE A 19 -9.80 -1.37 -11.87
N TYR A 20 -9.50 -1.17 -10.57
CA TYR A 20 -8.16 -0.79 -10.13
C TYR A 20 -7.12 -1.88 -10.44
N ASP A 21 -7.48 -3.15 -10.23
CA ASP A 21 -6.59 -4.29 -10.49
C ASP A 21 -6.25 -4.41 -11.99
N ILE A 22 -7.25 -4.25 -12.87
CA ILE A 22 -7.05 -4.27 -14.34
C ILE A 22 -6.21 -3.08 -14.82
N ILE A 23 -6.41 -1.90 -14.25
CA ILE A 23 -5.63 -0.70 -14.59
C ILE A 23 -4.16 -0.91 -14.16
N LYS A 24 -3.90 -1.42 -12.96
CA LYS A 24 -2.55 -1.66 -12.42
C LYS A 24 -1.69 -2.63 -13.26
N GLU A 25 -2.30 -3.67 -13.82
CA GLU A 25 -1.59 -4.62 -14.70
C GLU A 25 -1.19 -4.03 -16.07
N ASN A 26 -1.93 -3.04 -16.60
CA ASN A 26 -1.78 -2.59 -17.99
C ASN A 26 -0.93 -1.31 -18.18
N ILE A 27 -0.67 -0.53 -17.12
CA ILE A 27 0.16 0.69 -17.19
C ILE A 27 1.56 0.53 -16.59
N GLY A 28 1.92 -0.66 -16.10
CA GLY A 28 3.12 -0.87 -15.31
C GLY A 28 2.97 -0.22 -13.93
N GLY A 29 3.20 -1.00 -12.88
CA GLY A 29 3.02 -0.54 -11.50
C GLY A 29 3.67 0.81 -11.25
N CYS A 30 2.86 1.78 -10.82
CA CYS A 30 3.35 3.06 -10.36
C CYS A 30 4.25 2.85 -9.13
N PHE A 31 5.36 3.58 -9.02
CA PHE A 31 6.25 3.62 -7.85
C PHE A 31 5.50 3.80 -6.50
N MET A 32 4.22 4.22 -6.53
CA MET A 32 3.31 4.36 -5.40
C MET A 32 2.91 3.05 -4.70
N ASP A 33 3.19 1.86 -5.24
CA ASP A 33 2.86 0.59 -4.58
C ASP A 33 3.94 0.06 -3.62
N ARG A 34 5.14 0.67 -3.63
CA ARG A 34 6.26 0.20 -2.80
C ARG A 34 6.05 0.47 -1.32
N PHE A 35 5.53 1.63 -0.92
CA PHE A 35 5.36 1.94 0.49
C PHE A 35 3.87 1.94 0.86
N LYS A 36 3.43 0.93 1.61
CA LYS A 36 2.04 0.83 2.09
C LYS A 36 1.96 1.31 3.54
N LYS A 37 1.10 2.29 3.80
CA LYS A 37 0.81 2.73 5.17
C LYS A 37 -0.10 1.73 5.87
N VAL A 38 0.30 1.27 7.06
CA VAL A 38 -0.42 0.26 7.86
C VAL A 38 -1.01 0.83 9.14
N TYR A 39 -0.46 1.94 9.60
CA TYR A 39 -0.92 2.59 10.82
C TYR A 39 -0.84 4.10 10.66
N ARG A 40 -1.80 4.79 11.28
CA ARG A 40 -1.81 6.25 11.39
C ARG A 40 -2.45 6.66 12.70
N GLN A 41 -1.80 7.60 13.38
CA GLN A 41 -2.32 8.28 14.53
C GLN A 41 -2.11 9.80 14.41
N GLY A 42 -3.12 10.53 14.89
CA GLY A 42 -3.12 12.00 14.91
C GLY A 42 -3.50 12.64 13.57
N VAL A 43 -4.04 13.86 13.68
CA VAL A 43 -4.54 14.65 12.54
C VAL A 43 -3.58 15.80 12.23
N LEU A 44 -3.22 16.59 13.25
CA LEU A 44 -2.26 17.69 13.17
C LEU A 44 -0.81 17.17 13.26
N GLU A 45 -0.52 16.40 14.31
CA GLU A 45 0.70 15.62 14.40
C GLU A 45 0.49 14.27 13.74
N LYS A 46 1.28 13.94 12.72
CA LYS A 46 1.16 12.67 12.01
C LYS A 46 2.19 11.69 12.55
N LEU A 47 1.74 10.58 13.11
CA LEU A 47 2.57 9.44 13.43
C LEU A 47 2.05 8.25 12.63
N GLU A 48 2.86 7.73 11.71
CA GLU A 48 2.44 6.70 10.76
C GLU A 48 3.47 5.56 10.72
N VAL A 49 3.00 4.34 10.45
CA VAL A 49 3.87 3.20 10.12
C VAL A 49 3.67 2.83 8.68
N TRP A 50 4.77 2.66 7.96
CA TRP A 50 4.82 2.33 6.55
C TRP A 50 5.62 1.04 6.35
N VAL A 51 5.19 0.19 5.43
CA VAL A 51 5.88 -1.04 5.05
C VAL A 51 6.36 -0.91 3.62
N ASP A 52 7.66 -1.14 3.40
CA ASP A 52 8.21 -1.36 2.07
C ASP A 52 7.78 -2.74 1.57
N THR A 53 6.90 -2.80 0.57
CA THR A 53 6.32 -4.02 0.02
C THR A 53 7.32 -4.82 -0.83
N GLU A 54 8.49 -4.27 -1.15
CA GLU A 54 9.57 -5.03 -1.81
C GLU A 54 10.47 -5.75 -0.79
N THR A 55 10.74 -5.12 0.35
CA THR A 55 11.72 -5.63 1.34
C THR A 55 11.08 -6.16 2.63
N GLY A 56 9.81 -5.82 2.87
CA GLY A 56 9.10 -6.05 4.12
C GLY A 56 9.51 -5.10 5.26
N VAL A 57 10.48 -4.20 5.06
CA VAL A 57 10.97 -3.33 6.13
C VAL A 57 9.90 -2.35 6.58
N ASN A 58 9.75 -2.23 7.89
CA ASN A 58 8.83 -1.30 8.52
C ASN A 58 9.52 0.02 8.88
N TYR A 59 8.82 1.12 8.66
CA TYR A 59 9.31 2.48 8.89
C TYR A 59 8.33 3.25 9.77
N LEU A 60 8.87 4.01 10.73
CA LEU A 60 8.13 5.02 11.45
C LEU A 60 8.30 6.36 10.74
N PHE A 61 7.18 6.98 10.40
CA PHE A 61 7.12 8.35 9.92
C PHE A 61 6.50 9.25 10.99
N LYS A 62 7.18 10.34 11.33
CA LYS A 62 6.65 11.37 12.23
C LYS A 62 6.77 12.73 11.56
N ALA A 63 5.68 13.50 11.60
CA ALA A 63 5.67 14.89 11.19
C ALA A 63 4.89 15.77 12.17
N ASN A 64 5.46 16.93 12.49
CA ASN A 64 4.80 18.07 13.13
C ASN A 64 5.58 19.35 12.75
N GLY A 65 5.12 20.05 11.70
CA GLY A 65 5.87 21.15 11.07
C GLY A 65 7.03 20.68 10.19
N TYR A 66 7.93 19.86 10.75
CA TYR A 66 9.00 19.14 10.05
C TYR A 66 8.79 17.64 10.19
N GLY A 67 9.36 16.84 9.27
CA GLY A 67 9.12 15.41 9.22
C GLY A 67 10.36 14.58 8.91
N GLY A 68 10.29 13.31 9.28
CA GLY A 68 11.35 12.34 9.03
C GLY A 68 10.83 10.91 9.05
N MET A 69 11.61 10.00 8.46
CA MET A 69 11.32 8.58 8.39
C MET A 69 12.54 7.80 8.88
N THR A 70 12.31 6.79 9.72
CA THR A 70 13.36 5.88 10.21
C THR A 70 12.87 4.44 10.13
N ALA A 71 13.79 3.49 9.93
CA ALA A 71 13.47 2.08 10.10
C ALA A 71 13.03 1.83 11.55
N LEU A 72 11.99 1.01 11.73
CA LEU A 72 11.64 0.45 13.02
C LEU A 72 12.62 -0.69 13.31
N LEU A 73 13.21 -0.68 14.51
CA LEU A 73 14.21 -1.66 14.91
C LEU A 73 13.65 -2.59 15.98
N ASP A 74 14.05 -3.85 15.93
CA ASP A 74 13.81 -4.82 16.98
C ASP A 74 14.80 -4.64 18.15
N LYS A 75 14.69 -5.52 19.16
CA LYS A 75 15.55 -5.51 20.35
C LYS A 75 17.04 -5.71 20.06
N ASP A 76 17.38 -6.27 18.90
CA ASP A 76 18.76 -6.55 18.48
C ASP A 76 19.30 -5.47 17.53
N GLY A 77 18.52 -4.40 17.30
CA GLY A 77 18.88 -3.30 16.41
C GLY A 77 18.70 -3.62 14.93
N LYS A 78 18.02 -4.71 14.58
CA LYS A 78 17.74 -5.07 13.18
C LYS A 78 16.40 -4.47 12.74
N PRO A 79 16.23 -4.16 11.44
CA PRO A 79 14.94 -3.70 10.93
C PRO A 79 13.83 -4.72 11.18
N VAL A 80 12.66 -4.24 11.59
CA VAL A 80 11.45 -5.06 11.70
C VAL A 80 10.93 -5.38 10.31
N ILE A 81 10.76 -6.68 10.02
CA ILE A 81 10.34 -7.20 8.72
C ILE A 81 8.93 -7.81 8.81
N THR A 82 8.03 -7.34 7.94
CA THR A 82 6.73 -7.97 7.68
C THR A 82 6.89 -9.01 6.60
N HIS A 83 6.54 -10.27 6.90
CA HIS A 83 6.81 -11.40 6.01
C HIS A 83 5.62 -11.68 5.07
N ASN A 84 4.36 -11.58 5.55
CA ASN A 84 3.16 -11.86 4.76
C ASN A 84 2.42 -10.57 4.39
N ILE A 85 3.02 -9.78 3.50
CA ILE A 85 2.57 -8.46 3.03
C ILE A 85 1.09 -8.43 2.56
N LYS A 86 0.50 -9.55 2.11
CA LYS A 86 -0.90 -9.60 1.66
C LYS A 86 -1.91 -9.91 2.77
N GLU A 87 -1.48 -10.56 3.84
CA GLU A 87 -2.34 -10.97 4.96
C GLU A 87 -2.20 -9.99 6.13
N ASP A 88 -1.01 -9.40 6.29
CA ASP A 88 -0.64 -8.54 7.42
C ASP A 88 -0.89 -7.03 7.17
N LEU A 89 -1.28 -6.63 5.95
CA LEU A 89 -1.50 -5.22 5.56
C LEU A 89 -2.91 -4.97 5.02
#